data_AF-A0A2M8QHU9-F1
#
_entry.id   AF-A0A2M8QHU9-F1
#
_cell.length_a   1.000
_cell.length_b   1.000
_cell.length_c   1.000
_cell.angle_alpha   90.00
_cell.angle_beta   90.00
_cell.angle_gamma   90.00
#
_symmetry.space_group_name_H-M   'P 1'
#
loop_
_entity.id
_entity.type
_entity.pdbx_description
1 polymer ?
#
loop_
_entity_poly.entity_id
_entity_poly.type
_entity_poly.pdbx_seq_one_letter_code
_entity_poly.pdbx_strand_id
1 'polypeptide(L)'
;MGDDAQAQIDSLRERLAAAEAVAAEVARIKAINADLEARNALLELQNEKMRRTLYGQRSERTRHLLDQMELAFEECEAAASEDELLAALAAAKTNVAPFERKRPARKPLPEHLPRERVVIAVPEACPCCGSDRLCKLGEDITETLEVVPRQWKVIQTVREKFSCRACEKITQPPGDCQEFRVRRGG
;
A
#
# COMPACT_ATOMS: atom_id res chain seq x y z
N MET A 1 -25.94 -87.95 2.40
CA MET A 1 -24.63 -87.93 1.69
C MET A 1 -24.76 -87.34 0.28
N GLY A 2 -25.71 -87.77 -0.56
CA GLY A 2 -25.91 -87.17 -1.90
C GLY A 2 -26.53 -85.77 -1.87
N ASP A 3 -27.56 -85.55 -1.04
CA ASP A 3 -28.27 -84.27 -0.97
C ASP A 3 -27.42 -83.14 -0.39
N ASP A 4 -26.56 -83.45 0.59
CA ASP A 4 -25.62 -82.47 1.17
C ASP A 4 -24.56 -82.03 0.15
N ALA A 5 -24.08 -82.96 -0.70
CA ALA A 5 -23.15 -82.65 -1.77
C ALA A 5 -23.82 -81.81 -2.88
N GLN A 6 -25.08 -82.09 -3.19
CA GLN A 6 -25.85 -81.32 -4.16
C GLN A 6 -26.12 -79.89 -3.67
N ALA A 7 -26.51 -79.73 -2.40
CA ALA A 7 -26.68 -78.42 -1.78
C ALA A 7 -25.37 -77.60 -1.74
N GLN A 8 -24.23 -78.25 -1.53
CA GLN A 8 -22.91 -77.60 -1.61
C GLN A 8 -22.58 -77.14 -3.04
N ILE A 9 -22.90 -77.95 -4.06
CA ILE A 9 -22.71 -77.59 -5.47
C ILE A 9 -23.56 -76.38 -5.85
N ASP A 10 -24.82 -76.34 -5.43
CA ASP A 10 -25.73 -75.24 -5.73
C ASP A 10 -25.31 -73.94 -5.02
N SER A 11 -24.86 -74.04 -3.76
CA SER A 11 -24.24 -72.91 -3.04
C SER A 11 -22.96 -72.39 -3.72
N LEU A 12 -22.14 -73.27 -4.30
CA LEU A 12 -20.95 -72.87 -5.05
C LEU A 12 -21.32 -72.19 -6.38
N ARG A 13 -22.35 -72.67 -7.07
CA ARG A 13 -22.88 -72.06 -8.30
C ARG A 13 -23.43 -70.66 -8.07
N GLU A 14 -24.19 -70.46 -6.99
CA GLU A 14 -24.68 -69.14 -6.61
C GLU A 14 -23.53 -68.17 -6.30
N ARG A 15 -22.50 -68.63 -5.59
CA ARG A 15 -21.30 -67.84 -5.31
C ARG A 15 -20.52 -67.49 -6.58
N LEU A 16 -20.43 -68.41 -7.55
CA LEU A 16 -19.79 -68.15 -8.84
C LEU A 16 -20.58 -67.12 -9.65
N ALA A 17 -21.92 -67.24 -9.71
CA ALA A 17 -22.78 -66.28 -10.39
C ALA A 17 -22.68 -64.87 -9.76
N ALA A 18 -22.61 -64.79 -8.42
CA ALA A 18 -22.38 -63.53 -7.72
C ALA A 18 -20.99 -62.94 -8.01
N ALA A 19 -19.94 -63.78 -8.06
CA ALA A 19 -18.60 -63.34 -8.40
C ALA A 19 -18.48 -62.82 -9.85
N GLU A 20 -19.17 -63.46 -10.80
CA GLU A 20 -19.25 -63.01 -12.20
C GLU A 20 -19.99 -61.67 -12.33
N ALA A 21 -21.08 -61.48 -11.59
CA ALA A 21 -21.80 -60.20 -11.56
C ALA A 21 -20.93 -59.05 -11.02
N VAL A 22 -20.19 -59.29 -9.93
CA VAL A 22 -19.23 -58.33 -9.37
C VAL A 22 -18.09 -58.06 -10.37
N ALA A 23 -17.58 -59.08 -11.06
CA ALA A 23 -16.54 -58.91 -12.07
C ALA A 23 -17.01 -58.04 -13.25
N ALA A 24 -18.26 -58.21 -13.69
CA ALA A 24 -18.87 -57.37 -14.72
C ALA A 24 -19.06 -55.91 -14.26
N GLU A 25 -19.41 -55.68 -12.99
CA GLU A 25 -19.47 -54.34 -12.40
C GLU A 25 -18.10 -53.67 -12.31
N VAL A 26 -17.09 -54.40 -11.84
CA VAL A 26 -15.70 -53.90 -11.79
C VAL A 26 -15.19 -53.54 -13.19
N ALA A 27 -15.52 -54.34 -14.22
CA ALA A 27 -15.17 -54.02 -15.59
C ALA A 27 -15.84 -52.72 -16.07
N ARG A 28 -17.13 -52.51 -15.76
CA ARG A 28 -17.85 -51.26 -16.08
C ARG A 28 -17.24 -50.05 -15.37
N ILE A 29 -16.93 -50.17 -14.08
CA ILE A 29 -16.31 -49.07 -13.31
C ILE A 29 -14.93 -48.73 -13.86
N LYS A 30 -14.12 -49.73 -14.22
CA LYS A 30 -12.79 -49.50 -14.83
C LYS A 30 -12.89 -48.77 -16.17
N ALA A 31 -13.86 -49.11 -17.01
CA ALA A 31 -14.10 -48.41 -18.27
C ALA A 31 -14.48 -46.94 -18.03
N ILE A 32 -15.40 -46.68 -17.09
CA ILE A 32 -15.80 -45.31 -16.73
C ILE A 32 -14.62 -44.52 -16.14
N ASN A 33 -13.81 -45.12 -15.28
CA ASN A 33 -12.64 -44.46 -14.71
C ASN A 33 -11.62 -44.09 -15.79
N ALA A 34 -11.37 -44.98 -16.76
CA ALA A 34 -10.48 -44.69 -17.87
C ALA A 34 -11.00 -43.51 -18.73
N ASP A 35 -12.31 -43.46 -18.99
CA ASP A 35 -12.94 -42.34 -19.71
C ASP A 35 -12.84 -41.02 -18.93
N LEU A 36 -13.02 -41.07 -17.61
CA LEU A 36 -12.90 -39.90 -16.73
C LEU A 36 -11.46 -39.40 -16.64
N GLU A 37 -10.48 -40.30 -16.55
CA GLU A 37 -9.06 -39.96 -16.58
C GLU A 37 -8.67 -39.29 -17.90
N ALA A 38 -9.14 -39.82 -19.03
CA ALA A 38 -8.92 -39.20 -20.35
C ALA A 38 -9.54 -37.79 -20.45
N ARG A 39 -10.74 -37.59 -19.89
CA ARG A 39 -11.38 -36.27 -19.83
C ARG A 39 -10.63 -35.30 -18.93
N ASN A 40 -10.17 -35.75 -17.76
CA ASN A 40 -9.37 -34.93 -16.86
C ASN A 40 -8.07 -34.48 -17.52
N ALA A 41 -7.34 -35.39 -18.18
CA ALA A 41 -6.12 -35.06 -18.91
C ALA A 41 -6.37 -34.02 -20.01
N LEU A 42 -7.49 -34.13 -20.74
CA LEU A 42 -7.88 -33.15 -21.75
C LEU A 42 -8.18 -31.78 -21.13
N LEU A 43 -8.92 -31.74 -20.03
CA LEU A 43 -9.26 -30.50 -19.32
C LEU A 43 -8.03 -29.82 -18.72
N GLU A 44 -7.08 -30.60 -18.21
CA GLU A 44 -5.79 -30.10 -17.72
C GLU A 44 -4.99 -29.45 -18.85
N LEU A 45 -4.86 -30.14 -20.00
CA LEU A 45 -4.19 -29.61 -21.18
C LEU A 45 -4.83 -28.29 -21.66
N GLN A 46 -6.16 -28.23 -21.70
CA GLN A 46 -6.89 -27.02 -22.06
C GLN A 46 -6.65 -25.88 -21.06
N ASN A 47 -6.65 -26.18 -19.76
CA ASN A 47 -6.34 -25.22 -18.72
C ASN A 47 -4.93 -24.66 -18.86
N GLU A 48 -3.93 -25.52 -19.12
CA GLU A 48 -2.57 -25.08 -19.35
C GLU A 48 -2.48 -24.17 -20.58
N LYS A 49 -3.15 -24.52 -21.68
CA LYS A 49 -3.19 -23.69 -22.88
C LYS A 49 -3.83 -22.32 -22.62
N MET A 50 -4.94 -22.28 -21.88
CA MET A 50 -5.59 -21.03 -21.47
C MET A 50 -4.69 -20.21 -20.54
N ARG A 51 -4.01 -20.84 -19.58
CA ARG A 51 -3.05 -20.16 -18.69
C ARG A 51 -1.88 -19.57 -19.46
N ARG A 52 -1.30 -20.32 -20.41
CA ARG A 52 -0.20 -19.82 -21.26
C ARG A 52 -0.64 -18.68 -22.17
N THR A 53 -1.85 -18.69 -22.70
CA THR A 53 -2.36 -17.59 -23.53
C THR A 53 -2.67 -16.33 -22.71
N LEU A 54 -3.30 -16.48 -21.53
CA LEU A 54 -3.65 -15.35 -20.66
C LEU A 54 -2.42 -14.74 -19.96
N TYR A 55 -1.52 -15.59 -19.47
CA TYR A 55 -0.42 -15.17 -18.62
C TYR A 55 0.95 -15.24 -19.29
N GLY A 56 1.13 -16.02 -20.37
CA GLY A 56 2.44 -16.18 -21.02
C GLY A 56 2.99 -14.87 -21.58
N GLN A 57 2.18 -14.14 -22.35
CA GLN A 57 2.59 -12.82 -22.88
C GLN A 57 2.87 -11.81 -21.76
N ARG A 58 2.10 -11.86 -20.67
CA ARG A 58 2.33 -10.99 -19.50
C ARG A 58 3.60 -11.40 -18.75
N SER A 59 3.87 -12.68 -18.55
CA SER A 59 5.06 -13.16 -17.84
C SER A 59 6.33 -12.86 -18.61
N GLU A 60 6.33 -12.99 -19.94
CA GLU A 60 7.48 -12.64 -20.78
C GLU A 60 7.75 -11.13 -20.74
N ARG A 61 6.70 -10.31 -20.86
CA ARG A 61 6.82 -8.85 -20.76
C ARG A 61 7.32 -8.41 -19.39
N THR A 62 6.78 -8.98 -18.31
CA THR A 62 7.21 -8.65 -16.95
C THR A 62 8.67 -9.07 -16.73
N ARG A 63 9.07 -10.26 -17.20
CA ARG A 63 10.46 -10.72 -17.10
C ARG A 63 11.42 -9.77 -17.83
N HIS A 64 11.10 -9.39 -19.06
CA HIS A 64 11.92 -8.45 -19.81
C HIS A 64 11.99 -7.05 -19.17
N LEU A 65 10.92 -6.61 -18.49
CA LEU A 65 10.92 -5.36 -17.74
C LEU A 65 11.81 -5.47 -16.50
N LEU A 66 11.78 -6.61 -15.79
CA LEU A 66 12.64 -6.86 -14.64
C LEU A 66 14.11 -6.86 -15.05
N ASP A 67 14.47 -7.56 -16.14
CA ASP A 67 15.85 -7.59 -16.66
C ASP A 67 16.36 -6.17 -16.99
N GLN A 68 15.50 -5.32 -17.59
CA GLN A 68 15.85 -3.91 -17.86
C GLN A 68 16.03 -3.08 -16.59
N MET A 69 15.19 -3.29 -15.58
CA MET A 69 15.31 -2.58 -14.30
C MET A 69 16.55 -3.02 -13.54
N GLU A 70 16.88 -4.31 -13.56
CA GLU A 70 18.09 -4.86 -12.93
C GLU A 70 19.35 -4.21 -13.53
N LEU A 71 19.45 -4.16 -14.86
CA LEU A 71 20.55 -3.45 -15.53
C LEU A 71 20.63 -1.96 -15.15
N ALA A 72 19.49 -1.26 -15.11
CA ALA A 72 19.46 0.15 -14.72
C ALA A 72 19.88 0.36 -13.26
N PHE A 73 19.57 -0.59 -12.36
CA PHE A 73 20.05 -0.55 -10.98
C PHE A 73 21.56 -0.77 -10.91
N GLU A 74 22.11 -1.75 -11.63
CA GLU A 74 23.56 -2.00 -11.70
C GLU A 74 24.32 -0.76 -12.20
N GLU A 75 23.82 -0.08 -13.24
CA GLU A 75 24.41 1.17 -13.75
C GLU A 75 24.39 2.28 -12.69
N CYS A 76 23.30 2.41 -11.94
CA CYS A 76 23.17 3.39 -10.86
C CYS A 76 24.10 3.08 -9.68
N GLU A 77 24.24 1.81 -9.31
CA GLU A 77 25.17 1.38 -8.27
C GLU A 77 26.63 1.63 -8.65
N ALA A 78 26.99 1.33 -9.91
CA ALA A 78 28.31 1.64 -10.44
C ALA A 78 28.59 3.15 -10.38
N ALA A 79 27.66 3.99 -10.87
CA ALA A 79 27.80 5.44 -10.82
C ALA A 79 27.92 5.98 -9.38
N ALA A 80 27.12 5.45 -8.45
CA ALA A 80 27.22 5.83 -7.04
C ALA A 80 28.58 5.46 -6.44
N SER A 81 29.12 4.27 -6.77
CA SER A 81 30.44 3.84 -6.30
C SER A 81 31.57 4.70 -6.85
N GLU A 82 31.46 5.14 -8.11
CA GLU A 82 32.40 6.07 -8.73
C GLU A 82 32.34 7.44 -8.06
N ASP A 83 31.14 7.96 -7.80
CA ASP A 83 30.92 9.21 -7.08
C ASP A 83 31.49 9.18 -5.66
N GLU A 84 31.33 8.07 -4.93
CA GLU A 84 31.92 7.87 -3.60
C GLU A 84 33.45 7.89 -3.65
N LEU A 85 34.05 7.23 -4.64
CA LEU A 85 35.49 7.24 -4.89
C LEU A 85 36.00 8.65 -5.18
N LEU A 86 35.31 9.39 -6.05
CA LEU A 86 35.64 10.78 -6.36
C LEU A 86 35.49 11.69 -5.13
N ALA A 87 34.44 11.50 -4.35
CA ALA A 87 34.21 12.24 -3.10
C ALA A 87 35.31 11.94 -2.07
N ALA A 88 35.74 10.69 -1.92
CA ALA A 88 36.83 10.30 -1.04
C ALA A 88 38.17 10.93 -1.47
N LEU A 89 38.47 10.93 -2.78
CA LEU A 89 39.66 11.59 -3.34
C LEU A 89 39.62 13.12 -3.15
N ALA A 90 38.45 13.73 -3.29
CA ALA A 90 38.25 15.16 -3.03
C ALA A 90 38.45 15.48 -1.55
N ALA A 91 37.84 14.69 -0.65
CA ALA A 91 37.97 14.84 0.79
C ALA A 91 39.42 14.69 1.26
N ALA A 92 40.18 13.75 0.70
CA ALA A 92 41.61 13.58 0.99
C ALA A 92 42.46 14.79 0.58
N LYS A 93 42.05 15.52 -0.47
CA LYS A 93 42.73 16.74 -0.95
C LYS A 93 42.31 17.99 -0.17
N THR A 94 41.13 18.00 0.44
CA THR A 94 40.60 19.15 1.17
C THR A 94 40.71 18.93 2.68
N ASN A 95 41.67 19.60 3.32
CA ASN A 95 41.73 19.64 4.78
C ASN A 95 40.73 20.68 5.31
N VAL A 96 39.48 20.28 5.52
CA VAL A 96 38.43 21.14 6.07
C VAL A 96 38.31 20.87 7.57
N ALA A 97 38.54 21.89 8.39
CA ALA A 97 38.34 21.79 9.83
C ALA A 97 36.88 21.43 10.15
N PRO A 98 36.62 20.54 11.13
CA PRO A 98 35.27 20.22 11.54
C PRO A 98 34.61 21.48 12.08
N PHE A 99 33.56 21.94 11.39
CA PHE A 99 32.72 23.04 11.84
C PHE A 99 31.34 22.49 12.16
N GLU A 100 30.82 22.82 13.34
CA GLU A 100 29.44 22.51 13.69
C GLU A 100 28.49 23.33 12.82
N ARG A 101 27.83 22.64 11.88
CA ARG A 101 26.72 23.22 11.12
C ARG A 101 25.59 23.55 12.08
N LYS A 102 25.51 24.81 12.51
CA LYS A 102 24.31 25.34 13.16
C LYS A 102 23.13 25.12 12.23
N ARG A 103 22.12 24.39 12.69
CA ARG A 103 20.84 24.25 11.98
C ARG A 103 20.35 25.66 11.63
N PRO A 104 20.09 25.98 10.36
CA PRO A 104 19.55 27.28 9.99
C PRO A 104 18.18 27.42 10.67
N ALA A 105 18.12 28.26 11.72
CA ALA A 105 16.86 28.69 12.27
C ALA A 105 16.16 29.58 11.24
N ARG A 106 14.86 29.38 11.04
CA ARG A 106 14.07 30.27 10.19
C ARG A 106 14.16 31.67 10.78
N LYS A 107 14.74 32.61 10.03
CA LYS A 107 14.74 34.02 10.43
C LYS A 107 13.29 34.51 10.45
N PRO A 108 12.86 35.27 11.46
CA PRO A 108 11.54 35.88 11.47
C PRO A 108 11.37 36.78 10.24
N LEU A 109 10.13 36.95 9.79
CA LEU A 109 9.84 37.83 8.66
C LEU A 109 10.17 39.28 9.04
N PRO A 110 10.65 40.11 8.10
CA PRO A 110 11.03 41.49 8.39
C PRO A 110 9.89 42.32 9.00
N GLU A 111 10.21 43.14 10.01
CA GLU A 111 9.23 43.93 10.77
C GLU A 111 8.63 45.10 9.98
N HIS A 112 9.29 45.55 8.92
CA HIS A 112 8.84 46.67 8.08
C HIS A 112 7.69 46.31 7.13
N LEU A 113 7.34 45.03 7.02
CA LEU A 113 6.24 44.57 6.19
C LEU A 113 4.89 44.79 6.91
N PRO A 114 3.85 45.26 6.20
CA PRO A 114 2.52 45.40 6.79
C PRO A 114 1.98 44.04 7.25
N ARG A 115 1.50 43.97 8.48
CA ARG A 115 0.95 42.76 9.12
C ARG A 115 -0.57 42.85 9.19
N GLU A 116 -1.25 41.87 8.62
CA GLU A 116 -2.71 41.72 8.65
C GLU A 116 -3.07 40.54 9.56
N ARG A 117 -3.88 40.78 10.60
CA ARG A 117 -4.25 39.76 11.59
C ARG A 117 -5.59 39.12 11.21
N VAL A 118 -5.58 37.84 10.84
CA VAL A 118 -6.77 37.06 10.50
C VAL A 118 -7.05 36.08 11.62
N VAL A 119 -8.13 36.30 12.37
CA VAL A 119 -8.56 35.40 13.45
C VAL A 119 -9.49 34.34 12.88
N ILE A 120 -9.13 33.06 13.03
CA ILE A 120 -10.00 31.96 12.63
C ILE A 120 -11.15 31.88 13.63
N ALA A 121 -12.38 32.01 13.13
CA ALA A 121 -13.58 31.96 13.95
C ALA A 121 -13.68 30.62 14.68
N VAL A 122 -14.11 30.70 15.94
CA VAL A 122 -14.19 29.58 16.87
C VAL A 122 -15.63 29.10 16.89
N PRO A 123 -15.89 27.78 17.02
CA PRO A 123 -17.25 27.31 17.28
C PRO A 123 -17.76 27.87 18.61
N GLU A 124 -18.98 28.44 18.60
CA GLU A 124 -19.64 29.02 19.79
C GLU A 124 -19.93 27.98 20.87
N ALA A 125 -19.92 26.69 20.51
CA ALA A 125 -20.14 25.57 21.41
C ALA A 125 -18.98 24.56 21.38
N CYS A 126 -18.74 23.90 22.51
CA CYS A 126 -17.74 22.85 22.59
C CYS A 126 -18.11 21.68 21.65
N PRO A 127 -17.26 21.28 20.69
CA PRO A 127 -17.56 20.18 19.77
C PRO A 127 -17.64 18.80 20.44
N CYS A 128 -17.23 18.69 21.72
CA CYS A 128 -17.27 17.43 22.46
C CYS A 128 -18.54 17.27 23.32
N CYS A 129 -19.12 18.35 23.85
CA CYS A 129 -20.23 18.28 24.81
C CYS A 129 -21.34 19.31 24.57
N GLY A 130 -21.20 20.19 23.58
CA GLY A 130 -22.20 21.20 23.23
C GLY A 130 -22.33 22.37 24.21
N SER A 131 -21.53 22.44 25.28
CA SER A 131 -21.61 23.54 26.24
C SER A 131 -21.02 24.83 25.67
N ASP A 132 -21.60 25.96 26.06
CA ASP A 132 -21.18 27.34 25.79
C ASP A 132 -20.08 27.86 26.74
N ARG A 133 -19.75 27.10 27.79
CA ARG A 133 -18.75 27.46 28.81
C ARG A 133 -17.31 27.25 28.32
N LEU A 134 -16.92 27.99 27.29
CA LEU A 134 -15.58 28.01 26.72
C LEU A 134 -14.73 29.10 27.39
N CYS A 135 -13.49 28.76 27.77
CA CYS A 135 -12.50 29.69 28.27
C CYS A 135 -11.31 29.76 27.31
N LYS A 136 -10.89 30.97 26.95
CA LYS A 136 -9.71 31.19 26.11
C LYS A 136 -8.45 30.85 26.90
N LEU A 137 -7.62 29.94 26.37
CA LEU A 137 -6.40 29.47 27.00
C LEU A 137 -5.14 30.11 26.40
N GLY A 138 -5.13 30.34 25.08
CA GLY A 138 -3.99 30.93 24.38
C GLY A 138 -4.24 31.08 22.88
N GLU A 139 -3.25 31.59 22.16
CA GLU A 139 -3.31 31.78 20.71
C GLU A 139 -2.07 31.17 20.06
N ASP A 140 -2.26 30.40 18.98
CA ASP A 140 -1.17 30.02 18.09
C ASP A 140 -1.18 30.94 16.86
N ILE A 141 -0.06 31.62 16.64
CA ILE A 141 0.11 32.57 15.52
C ILE A 141 0.99 31.91 14.45
N THR A 142 0.49 31.85 13.23
CA THR A 142 1.26 31.42 12.06
C THR A 142 1.42 32.58 11.08
N GLU A 143 2.66 32.95 10.79
CA GLU A 143 2.98 34.03 9.85
C GLU A 143 3.17 33.48 8.43
N THR A 144 2.45 34.05 7.47
CA THR A 144 2.54 33.69 6.04
C THR A 144 2.85 34.94 5.24
N LEU A 145 3.79 34.84 4.30
CA LEU A 145 4.15 35.95 3.40
C LEU A 145 3.29 35.87 2.13
N GLU A 146 2.43 36.86 1.89
CA GLU A 146 1.60 36.96 0.68
C GLU A 146 2.14 38.06 -0.25
N VAL A 147 2.17 37.74 -1.55
CA VAL A 147 2.58 38.68 -2.60
C VAL A 147 1.34 39.37 -3.15
N VAL A 148 1.25 40.68 -2.94
CA VAL A 148 0.28 41.57 -3.61
C VAL A 148 1.03 42.25 -4.77
N PRO A 149 0.41 42.51 -5.93
CA PRO A 149 1.10 43.23 -7.00
C PRO A 149 1.79 44.50 -6.48
N ARG A 150 3.13 44.57 -6.61
CA ARG A 150 4.04 45.65 -6.13
C ARG A 150 4.31 45.73 -4.62
N GLN A 151 3.72 44.90 -3.77
CA GLN A 151 3.91 44.97 -2.31
C GLN A 151 3.88 43.57 -1.67
N TRP A 152 4.58 43.42 -0.54
CA TRP A 152 4.57 42.19 0.25
C TRP A 152 3.81 42.46 1.53
N LYS A 153 2.96 41.53 1.96
CA LYS A 153 2.27 41.61 3.25
C LYS A 153 2.43 40.32 4.02
N VAL A 154 2.42 40.42 5.34
CA VAL A 154 2.47 39.26 6.23
C VAL A 154 1.08 39.03 6.80
N ILE A 155 0.49 37.88 6.50
CA ILE A 155 -0.76 37.43 7.14
C ILE A 155 -0.39 36.69 8.42
N GLN A 156 -0.85 37.23 9.55
CA GLN A 156 -0.80 36.55 10.85
C GLN A 156 -2.13 35.83 11.07
N THR A 157 -2.15 34.53 10.79
CA THR A 157 -3.31 33.69 11.06
C THR A 157 -3.30 33.28 12.53
N VAL A 158 -4.32 33.68 13.27
CA VAL A 158 -4.45 33.45 14.71
C VAL A 158 -5.44 32.31 14.95
N ARG A 159 -4.94 31.24 15.58
CA ARG A 159 -5.74 30.09 16.00
C ARG A 159 -5.85 30.08 17.51
N GLU A 160 -6.98 30.54 18.00
CA GLU A 160 -7.26 30.60 19.43
C GLU A 160 -7.53 29.18 19.98
N LYS A 161 -6.95 28.88 21.16
CA LYS A 161 -7.12 27.64 21.91
C LYS A 161 -8.15 27.85 23.01
N PHE A 162 -9.11 26.95 23.14
CA PHE A 162 -10.14 27.01 24.17
C PHE A 162 -10.15 25.75 25.02
N SER A 163 -10.40 25.92 26.31
CA SER A 163 -10.76 24.84 27.22
C SER A 163 -12.25 24.92 27.57
N CYS A 164 -12.93 23.78 27.48
CA CYS A 164 -14.29 23.67 27.98
C CYS A 164 -14.29 23.45 29.49
N ARG A 165 -15.07 24.22 30.26
CA ARG A 165 -15.19 24.01 31.72
C ARG A 165 -16.02 22.79 32.12
N ALA A 166 -16.84 22.25 31.21
CA ALA A 166 -17.71 21.11 31.50
C ALA A 166 -17.03 19.76 31.27
N CYS A 167 -16.14 19.65 30.29
CA CYS A 167 -15.44 18.41 29.95
C CYS A 167 -13.90 18.53 29.97
N GLU A 168 -13.37 19.69 30.37
CA GLU A 168 -11.93 20.00 30.48
C GLU A 168 -11.11 19.80 29.19
N LYS A 169 -11.78 19.52 28.06
CA LYS A 169 -11.14 19.23 26.79
C LYS A 169 -10.69 20.52 26.11
N ILE A 170 -9.45 20.51 25.62
CA ILE A 170 -8.87 21.60 24.84
C ILE A 170 -9.24 21.40 23.37
N THR A 171 -9.79 22.44 22.75
CA THR A 171 -10.15 22.46 21.34
C THR A 171 -9.42 23.61 20.66
N GLN A 172 -8.88 23.34 19.47
CA GLN A 172 -8.27 24.33 18.60
C GLN A 172 -8.78 24.12 17.17
N PRO A 173 -9.08 25.19 16.41
CA PRO A 173 -9.41 25.06 15.00
C PRO A 173 -8.28 24.33 14.25
N PRO A 174 -8.62 23.41 13.32
CA PRO A 174 -7.61 22.73 12.51
C PRO A 174 -6.75 23.78 11.81
N GLY A 175 -5.44 23.53 11.76
CA GLY A 175 -4.53 24.39 11.02
C GLY A 175 -4.74 24.24 9.53
N ASP A 176 -4.68 25.36 8.81
CA ASP A 176 -4.60 25.32 7.37
C ASP A 176 -3.26 24.67 7.00
N CYS A 177 -3.30 23.46 6.43
CA CYS A 177 -2.16 22.88 5.73
C CYS A 177 -1.98 23.68 4.45
N GLN A 178 -1.39 24.87 4.55
CA GLN A 178 -1.26 25.76 3.40
C GLN A 178 -0.41 25.10 2.33
N GLU A 179 -1.08 24.66 1.27
CA GLU A 179 -0.49 24.38 -0.02
C GLU A 179 0.08 25.70 -0.55
N PHE A 180 1.38 25.76 -0.81
CA PHE A 180 2.05 26.93 -1.37
C PHE A 180 1.56 27.14 -2.81
N ARG A 181 0.34 27.69 -2.96
CA ARG A 181 -0.25 27.98 -4.26
C ARG A 181 0.33 29.30 -4.76
N VAL A 182 1.53 29.22 -5.32
CA VAL A 182 2.04 30.28 -6.19
C VAL A 182 1.07 30.36 -7.37
N ARG A 183 0.11 31.29 -7.32
CA ARG A 183 -0.62 31.69 -8.53
C ARG A 183 0.42 32.32 -9.46
N ARG A 184 0.93 31.52 -10.40
CA ARG A 184 1.71 32.03 -11.54
C ARG A 184 0.80 32.99 -12.30
N GLY A 185 0.97 34.29 -12.07
CA GLY A 185 0.44 35.32 -12.94
C GLY A 185 1.22 35.29 -14.25
N GLY A 186 0.50 35.25 -15.37
CA GLY A 186 1.07 35.38 -16.71
C GLY A 186 1.48 36.80 -17.08
#